data_AF-A0A509LGS0-F1
#
_entry.id   AF-A0A509LGS0-F1
#
_cell.length_a   1.000
_cell.length_b   1.000
_cell.length_c   1.000
_cell.angle_alpha   90.00
_cell.angle_beta   90.00
_cell.angle_gamma   90.00
#
_symmetry.space_group_name_H-M   'P 1'
#
loop_
_entity.id
_entity.type
_entity.pdbx_description
1 polymer ?
#
loop_
_entity_poly.entity_id
_entity_poly.type
_entity_poly.pdbx_seq_one_letter_code
_entity_poly.pdbx_strand_id
1 'polypeptide(L)'
;MKILVADVEGVFLPEIWINVAKKTGIEELKLTTRDISDYDVLMTKRLSLLKENNLKIQDIKDVISTLEPLEGALDILNWIRKESQIILLSDTFEEFAKPLM
;
A
#
# COMPACT_ATOMS: atom_id res chain seq x y z
N MET A 1 16.52 13.27 -21.15
CA MET A 1 15.29 13.02 -20.37
C MET A 1 15.66 12.14 -19.19
N LYS A 2 15.42 12.58 -17.95
CA LYS A 2 15.71 11.79 -16.75
C LYS A 2 14.40 11.14 -16.28
N ILE A 3 14.44 9.85 -15.98
CA ILE A 3 13.32 9.09 -15.42
C ILE A 3 13.73 8.62 -14.03
N LEU A 4 12.88 8.86 -13.06
CA LEU A 4 13.01 8.35 -11.70
C LEU A 4 11.91 7.32 -11.49
N VAL A 5 12.29 6.11 -11.10
CA VAL A 5 11.35 5.03 -10.78
C VAL A 5 11.44 4.79 -9.29
N ALA A 6 10.30 4.82 -8.61
CA ALA A 6 10.23 4.68 -7.17
C ALA A 6 9.09 3.76 -6.76
N ASP A 7 9.34 3.04 -5.68
CA ASP A 7 8.29 2.33 -4.95
C ASP A 7 7.34 3.34 -4.28
N VAL A 8 6.19 2.85 -3.81
CA VAL A 8 5.11 3.66 -3.23
C VAL A 8 5.05 3.47 -1.72
N GLU A 9 4.84 2.24 -1.27
CA GLU A 9 4.72 1.90 0.15
C GLU A 9 6.10 2.00 0.81
N GLY A 10 6.17 2.61 2.00
CA GLY A 10 7.42 2.91 2.69
C GLY A 10 8.25 4.07 2.11
N VAL A 11 7.89 4.59 0.91
CA VAL A 11 8.58 5.73 0.26
C VAL A 11 7.74 7.00 0.28
N PHE A 12 6.52 6.94 -0.25
CA PHE A 12 5.59 8.07 -0.29
C PHE A 12 4.37 7.86 0.59
N LEU A 13 4.00 6.61 0.84
CA LEU A 13 2.85 6.23 1.64
C LEU A 13 3.26 5.21 2.71
N PRO A 14 2.54 5.14 3.83
CA PRO A 14 2.75 4.08 4.80
C PRO A 14 2.29 2.72 4.23
N GLU A 15 2.83 1.64 4.79
CA GLU A 15 2.45 0.26 4.46
C GLU A 15 0.94 0.03 4.63
N ILE A 16 0.24 -0.30 3.53
CA ILE A 16 -1.21 -0.42 3.47
C ILE A 16 -1.69 -1.54 4.38
N TRP A 17 -1.13 -2.75 4.24
CA TRP A 17 -1.57 -3.92 5.01
C TRP A 17 -1.36 -3.78 6.51
N ILE A 18 -0.31 -3.08 6.94
CA ILE A 18 -0.07 -2.78 8.36
C ILE A 18 -1.17 -1.86 8.90
N ASN A 19 -1.60 -0.87 8.11
CA ASN A 19 -2.69 0.03 8.52
C ASN A 19 -4.06 -0.65 8.48
N VAL A 20 -4.32 -1.49 7.48
CA VAL A 20 -5.51 -2.34 7.44
C VAL A 20 -5.57 -3.20 8.70
N ALA A 21 -4.49 -3.90 9.06
CA ALA A 21 -4.41 -4.70 10.27
C ALA A 21 -4.71 -3.90 11.54
N LYS A 22 -4.12 -2.70 11.68
CA LYS A 22 -4.37 -1.82 12.84
C LYS A 22 -5.82 -1.35 12.92
N LYS A 23 -6.45 -1.07 11.78
CA LYS A 23 -7.81 -0.54 11.72
C LYS A 23 -8.87 -1.63 11.93
N THR A 24 -8.64 -2.83 11.40
CA THR A 24 -9.55 -3.97 11.54
C THR A 24 -9.31 -4.76 12.83
N GLY A 25 -8.15 -4.60 13.47
CA GLY A 25 -7.75 -5.36 14.65
C GLY A 25 -7.24 -6.78 14.34
N ILE A 26 -7.02 -7.11 13.06
CA ILE A 26 -6.56 -8.43 12.62
C ILE A 26 -5.03 -8.41 12.51
N GLU A 27 -4.36 -8.83 13.58
CA GLU A 27 -2.89 -8.80 13.68
C GLU A 27 -2.19 -9.62 12.60
N GLU A 28 -2.79 -10.72 12.14
CA GLU A 28 -2.24 -11.59 11.11
C GLU A 28 -2.10 -10.90 9.74
N LEU A 29 -2.82 -9.80 9.49
CA LEU A 29 -2.65 -8.99 8.28
C LEU A 29 -1.35 -8.19 8.28
N LYS A 30 -0.64 -8.07 9.42
CA LYS A 30 0.68 -7.43 9.51
C LYS A 30 1.81 -8.28 8.94
N LEU A 31 1.57 -9.56 8.67
CA LEU A 31 2.59 -10.45 8.10
C LEU A 31 3.07 -9.89 6.76
N THR A 32 4.39 -9.94 6.58
CA THR A 32 5.11 -9.45 5.39
C THR A 32 5.83 -10.59 4.69
N THR A 33 6.49 -10.28 3.57
CA THR A 33 7.37 -11.22 2.88
C THR A 33 8.59 -11.65 3.69
N ARG A 34 8.91 -10.94 4.79
CA ARG A 34 9.94 -11.37 5.76
C ARG A 34 9.47 -12.56 6.61
N ASP A 35 8.17 -12.65 6.84
CA ASP A 35 7.54 -13.72 7.63
C ASP A 35 7.11 -14.90 6.75
N ILE A 36 6.58 -14.59 5.57
CA ILE A 36 6.16 -15.57 4.56
C ILE A 36 6.81 -15.17 3.23
N SER A 37 7.91 -15.81 2.87
CA SER A 37 8.70 -15.44 1.67
C SER A 37 7.97 -15.65 0.35
N ASP A 38 7.00 -16.56 0.31
CA ASP A 38 6.17 -16.82 -0.87
C ASP A 38 4.98 -15.85 -0.92
N TYR A 39 4.96 -15.00 -1.94
CA TYR A 39 3.93 -13.97 -2.12
C TYR A 39 2.54 -14.56 -2.35
N ASP A 40 2.43 -15.69 -3.08
CA ASP A 40 1.16 -16.35 -3.36
C ASP A 40 0.57 -16.94 -2.08
N VAL A 41 1.42 -17.54 -1.24
CA VAL A 41 1.03 -18.04 0.08
C VAL A 41 0.57 -16.91 0.99
N LEU A 42 1.31 -15.80 1.03
CA LEU A 42 0.97 -14.61 1.82
C LEU A 42 -0.38 -14.02 1.38
N MET A 43 -0.59 -13.85 0.08
CA MET A 43 -1.83 -13.28 -0.44
C MET A 43 -3.03 -14.20 -0.26
N THR A 44 -2.86 -15.50 -0.46
CA THR A 44 -3.91 -16.50 -0.19
C THR A 44 -4.33 -16.47 1.28
N LYS A 45 -3.37 -16.34 2.20
CA LYS A 45 -3.64 -16.18 3.63
C LYS A 45 -4.41 -14.89 3.92
N ARG A 46 -3.97 -13.75 3.38
CA ARG A 46 -4.67 -12.44 3.55
C ARG A 46 -6.11 -12.52 3.05
N LEU A 47 -6.35 -13.05 1.86
CA LEU A 47 -7.69 -13.21 1.30
C LEU A 47 -8.59 -14.11 2.16
N SER A 48 -8.01 -15.19 2.72
CA SER A 48 -8.74 -16.09 3.62
C SER A 48 -9.16 -15.36 4.91
N LEU A 49 -8.24 -14.60 5.52
CA LEU A 49 -8.52 -13.79 6.71
C LEU A 49 -9.61 -12.74 6.45
N LEU A 50 -9.56 -12.06 5.30
CA LEU A 50 -10.59 -11.10 4.90
C LEU A 50 -11.97 -11.78 4.79
N LYS A 51 -12.02 -12.97 4.17
CA LYS A 51 -13.25 -13.75 4.03
C LYS A 51 -13.80 -14.22 5.37
N GLU A 52 -12.96 -14.74 6.25
CA GLU A 52 -13.33 -15.21 7.60
C GLU A 52 -13.91 -14.08 8.46
N ASN A 53 -13.37 -12.87 8.31
CA ASN A 53 -13.82 -11.68 9.03
C ASN A 53 -14.91 -10.89 8.28
N ASN A 54 -15.43 -11.43 7.17
CA ASN A 54 -16.46 -10.82 6.32
C ASN A 54 -16.13 -9.39 5.86
N LEU A 55 -14.84 -9.12 5.63
CA LEU A 55 -14.33 -7.85 5.11
C LEU A 55 -14.45 -7.83 3.59
N LYS A 56 -15.08 -6.77 3.08
CA LYS A 56 -15.25 -6.51 1.65
C LYS A 56 -14.19 -5.53 1.16
N ILE A 57 -14.04 -5.47 -0.15
CA ILE A 57 -13.13 -4.51 -0.79
C ILE A 57 -13.42 -3.06 -0.41
N GLN A 58 -14.69 -2.72 -0.14
CA GLN A 58 -15.05 -1.37 0.29
C GLN A 58 -14.49 -1.05 1.68
N ASP A 59 -14.52 -2.00 2.62
CA ASP A 59 -13.96 -1.80 3.95
C ASP A 59 -12.45 -1.50 3.87
N ILE A 60 -11.74 -2.20 2.98
CA ILE A 60 -10.31 -1.97 2.74
C ILE A 60 -10.08 -0.59 2.13
N LYS A 61 -10.86 -0.20 1.11
CA LYS A 61 -10.78 1.13 0.49
C LYS A 61 -11.06 2.25 1.49
N ASP A 62 -12.01 2.05 2.40
CA ASP A 62 -12.30 3.02 3.45
C ASP A 62 -11.11 3.20 4.38
N VAL A 63 -10.39 2.13 4.75
CA VAL A 63 -9.12 2.26 5.49
C VAL A 63 -8.07 3.02 4.67
N ILE A 64 -7.87 2.63 3.40
CA ILE A 64 -6.85 3.24 2.53
C ILE A 64 -7.11 4.74 2.33
N SER A 65 -8.38 5.15 2.22
CA SER A 65 -8.76 6.56 2.06
C SER A 65 -8.39 7.44 3.26
N THR A 66 -8.09 6.83 4.41
CA THR A 66 -7.60 7.53 5.61
C THR A 66 -6.08 7.60 5.70
N LEU A 67 -5.36 6.99 4.76
CA LEU A 67 -3.90 7.05 4.72
C LEU A 67 -3.45 8.40 4.19
N GLU A 68 -2.56 9.04 4.93
CA GLU A 68 -1.89 10.25 4.49
C GLU A 68 -0.50 9.92 3.93
N PRO A 69 -0.01 10.67 2.91
CA PRO A 69 1.38 10.60 2.50
C PRO A 69 2.34 10.80 3.67
N LEU A 70 3.51 10.16 3.58
CA LEU A 70 4.58 10.38 4.55
C LEU A 70 5.01 11.85 4.56
N GLU A 71 5.54 12.31 5.68
CA GLU A 71 6.01 13.68 5.82
C GLU A 71 7.03 14.03 4.73
N GLY A 72 6.78 15.14 4.01
CA GLY A 72 7.61 15.58 2.89
C GLY A 72 7.43 14.82 1.56
N ALA A 73 6.61 13.75 1.52
CA ALA A 73 6.39 12.96 0.30
C ALA A 73 5.81 13.81 -0.84
N LEU A 74 4.82 14.66 -0.56
CA LEU A 74 4.24 15.54 -1.57
C LEU A 74 5.24 16.60 -2.07
N ASP A 75 6.05 17.15 -1.17
CA ASP A 75 7.06 18.17 -1.52
C ASP A 75 8.11 17.60 -2.46
N ILE A 76 8.62 16.40 -2.16
CA ILE A 76 9.62 15.76 -3.01
C ILE A 76 9.02 15.30 -4.35
N LEU A 77 7.79 14.78 -4.37
CA LEU A 77 7.10 14.45 -5.62
C LEU A 77 6.92 15.70 -6.52
N ASN A 78 6.54 16.82 -5.92
CA ASN A 78 6.38 18.09 -6.62
C ASN A 78 7.72 18.64 -7.13
N TRP A 79 8.81 18.43 -6.38
CA TRP A 79 10.15 18.78 -6.83
C TRP A 79 10.64 17.86 -7.98
N ILE A 80 10.51 16.53 -7.84
CA ILE A 80 10.93 15.56 -8.85
C ILE A 80 10.23 15.83 -10.18
N ARG A 81 8.92 16.13 -10.17
CA ARG A 81 8.14 16.45 -11.37
C ARG A 81 8.61 17.70 -12.12
N LYS A 82 9.29 18.64 -11.44
CA LYS A 82 9.88 19.83 -12.08
C LYS A 82 11.20 19.49 -12.79
N GLU A 83 11.95 18.53 -12.25
CA GLU A 83 13.31 18.18 -12.71
C GLU A 83 13.36 16.96 -13.64
N SER A 84 12.34 16.10 -13.59
CA SER A 84 12.35 14.77 -14.23
C SER A 84 10.96 14.15 -14.36
N GLN A 85 10.86 13.06 -15.11
CA GLN A 85 9.66 12.22 -15.13
C GLN A 85 9.74 11.22 -13.97
N ILE A 86 8.63 11.03 -13.26
CA ILE A 86 8.51 10.03 -12.19
C ILE A 86 7.52 8.94 -12.57
N ILE A 87 7.92 7.68 -12.36
CA ILE A 87 7.08 6.50 -12.50
C ILE A 87 7.02 5.83 -11.14
N LEU A 88 5.80 5.63 -10.64
CA LEU A 88 5.56 4.84 -9.45
C LEU A 88 5.41 3.38 -9.85
N LEU A 89 6.19 2.49 -9.23
CA LEU A 89 6.19 1.06 -9.50
C LEU A 89 6.04 0.32 -8.17
N SER A 90 4.89 -0.29 -7.95
CA SER A 90 4.55 -0.98 -6.69
C SER A 90 3.96 -2.36 -6.99
N ASP A 91 4.11 -3.27 -6.04
CA ASP A 91 3.50 -4.60 -5.99
C ASP A 91 2.08 -4.60 -5.37
N THR A 92 1.53 -3.41 -5.09
CA THR A 92 0.17 -3.22 -4.60
C THR A 92 -0.90 -3.47 -5.68
N PHE A 93 -2.17 -3.49 -5.28
CA PHE A 93 -3.30 -3.71 -6.18
C PHE A 93 -3.85 -2.38 -6.75
N GLU A 94 -4.32 -2.38 -8.00
CA GLU A 94 -4.90 -1.17 -8.61
C GLU A 94 -6.07 -0.60 -7.81
N GLU A 95 -6.91 -1.46 -7.23
CA GLU A 95 -8.04 -1.05 -6.41
C GLU A 95 -7.62 -0.37 -5.11
N PHE A 96 -6.39 -0.62 -4.65
CA PHE A 96 -5.80 -0.01 -3.47
C PHE A 96 -5.07 1.29 -3.82
N ALA A 97 -4.44 1.35 -5.00
CA ALA A 97 -3.80 2.57 -5.47
C ALA A 97 -4.79 3.65 -5.90
N LYS A 98 -5.96 3.29 -6.47
CA LYS A 98 -6.95 4.25 -6.99
C LYS A 98 -7.38 5.35 -6.00
N PRO A 99 -7.69 5.07 -4.72
CA PRO A 99 -8.00 6.11 -3.74
C PRO A 99 -6.84 7.07 -3.43
N LEU A 100 -5.60 6.69 -3.75
CA LEU A 100 -4.38 7.42 -3.44
C LEU A 100 -3.88 8.29 -4.62
N MET A 101 -4.51 8.15 -5.79
CA MET A 101 -4.22 8.89 -7.03
C MET A 101 -5.22 10.02 -7.26
#